data_AF-A0A1Q6IW13-F1
#
_entry.id   AF-A0A1Q6IW13-F1
#
_cell.length_a   1.000
_cell.length_b   1.000
_cell.length_c   1.000
_cell.angle_alpha   90.00
_cell.angle_beta   90.00
_cell.angle_gamma   90.00
#
_symmetry.space_group_name_H-M   'P 1'
#
loop_
_entity.id
_entity.type
_entity.pdbx_description
1 polymer ?
#
loop_
_entity_poly.entity_id
_entity_poly.type
_entity_poly.pdbx_seq_one_letter_code
_entity_poly.pdbx_strand_id
1 'polypeptide(L)'
;MERGIITMNEYGRVTIPTSTNVWMTEAEQSSLLGTIAPTLRAAIRAVYKSGVLKRHEAERYIRLPDGYGMEVYALPMVVAIAFRINTPCAAMVRDTLLERLYGRKERQVLWVSIDRPMCEC
;
A
#
# COMPACT_ATOMS: atom_id res chain seq x y z
N MET A 1 -13.73 -13.72 -0.94
CA MET A 1 -13.56 -12.31 -1.38
C MET A 1 -12.29 -12.25 -2.21
N GLU A 2 -12.36 -11.73 -3.42
CA GLU A 2 -11.16 -11.46 -4.21
C GLU A 2 -10.46 -10.21 -3.63
N ARG A 3 -9.17 -10.30 -3.30
CA ARG A 3 -8.39 -9.19 -2.74
C ARG A 3 -7.04 -9.08 -3.44
N GLY A 4 -6.61 -7.85 -3.67
CA GLY A 4 -5.27 -7.55 -4.16
C GLY A 4 -4.25 -7.60 -3.03
N ILE A 5 -3.06 -8.10 -3.34
CA ILE A 5 -1.91 -8.15 -2.44
C ILE A 5 -0.73 -7.49 -3.15
N ILE A 6 0.02 -6.64 -2.45
CA ILE A 6 1.29 -6.14 -2.95
C ILE A 6 2.33 -7.24 -2.77
N THR A 7 3.03 -7.58 -3.84
CA THR A 7 4.05 -8.63 -3.83
C THR A 7 5.41 -8.05 -4.19
N MET A 8 6.46 -8.71 -3.73
CA MET A 8 7.83 -8.43 -4.11
C MET A 8 8.49 -9.74 -4.53
N ASN A 9 9.12 -9.76 -5.69
CA ASN A 9 9.82 -10.96 -6.15
C ASN A 9 11.23 -11.03 -5.56
N GLU A 10 11.94 -12.13 -5.82
CA GLU A 10 13.32 -12.38 -5.38
C GLU A 10 14.33 -11.32 -5.87
N TYR A 11 14.01 -10.61 -6.97
CA TYR A 11 14.82 -9.53 -7.52
C TYR A 11 14.47 -8.15 -6.94
N GLY A 12 13.64 -8.08 -5.89
CA GLY A 12 13.23 -6.83 -5.26
C GLY A 12 12.22 -6.00 -6.06
N ARG A 13 11.66 -6.56 -7.14
CA ARG A 13 10.63 -5.87 -7.94
C ARG A 13 9.29 -5.93 -7.21
N VAL A 14 8.80 -4.77 -6.80
CA VAL A 14 7.50 -4.63 -6.14
C VAL A 14 6.39 -4.48 -7.18
N THR A 15 5.34 -5.30 -7.06
CA THR A 15 4.15 -5.26 -7.90
C THR A 15 2.95 -4.88 -7.04
N ILE A 16 2.39 -3.69 -7.33
CA ILE A 16 1.16 -3.22 -6.68
C ILE A 16 -0.04 -3.52 -7.60
N PRO A 17 -1.12 -4.13 -7.12
CA PRO A 17 -2.32 -4.36 -7.93
C PRO A 17 -2.89 -3.06 -8.50
N THR A 18 -3.44 -3.12 -9.72
CA THR A 18 -4.14 -1.96 -10.34
C THR A 18 -5.54 -1.78 -9.74
N SER A 19 -6.11 -2.84 -9.16
CA SER A 19 -7.41 -2.77 -8.50
C SER A 19 -7.32 -1.97 -7.20
N THR A 20 -8.41 -1.25 -6.88
CA THR A 20 -8.52 -0.46 -5.64
C THR A 20 -8.71 -1.33 -4.39
N ASN A 21 -8.90 -2.64 -4.56
CA ASN A 21 -9.29 -3.56 -3.49
C ASN A 21 -8.09 -4.30 -2.88
N VAL A 22 -7.10 -3.56 -2.39
CA VAL A 22 -5.93 -4.12 -1.71
C VAL A 22 -6.21 -4.31 -0.23
N TRP A 23 -6.13 -5.56 0.23
CA TRP A 23 -6.32 -5.96 1.62
C TRP A 23 -5.26 -6.99 1.99
N MET A 24 -4.41 -6.65 2.96
CA MET A 24 -3.25 -7.47 3.34
C MET A 24 -3.29 -7.86 4.80
N THR A 25 -2.90 -9.09 5.10
CA THR A 25 -2.83 -9.62 6.45
C THR A 25 -1.57 -9.11 7.16
N GLU A 26 -1.47 -9.32 8.47
CA GLU A 26 -0.23 -9.05 9.22
C GLU A 26 0.96 -9.83 8.62
N ALA A 27 0.76 -11.13 8.33
CA ALA A 27 1.81 -11.98 7.78
C ALA A 27 2.30 -11.52 6.40
N GLU A 28 1.38 -11.12 5.52
CA GLU A 28 1.72 -10.62 4.19
C GLU A 28 2.47 -9.29 4.25
N GLN A 29 2.07 -8.38 5.15
CA GLN A 29 2.79 -7.13 5.37
C GLN A 29 4.18 -7.37 5.97
N SER A 30 4.30 -8.29 6.92
CA SER A 30 5.58 -8.67 7.52
C SER A 30 6.54 -9.23 6.47
N SER A 31 6.04 -10.12 5.60
CA SER A 31 6.81 -10.67 4.47
C SER A 31 7.23 -9.58 3.48
N LEU A 32 6.29 -8.75 3.03
CA LEU A 32 6.54 -7.67 2.07
C LEU A 32 7.59 -6.67 2.58
N LEU A 33 7.50 -6.29 3.85
CA LEU A 33 8.36 -5.26 4.44
C LEU A 33 9.64 -5.83 5.08
N GLY A 34 9.83 -7.15 5.08
CA GLY A 34 10.97 -7.78 5.73
C GLY A 34 11.01 -7.50 7.24
N THR A 35 9.86 -7.62 7.92
CA THR A 35 9.71 -7.30 9.34
C THR A 35 9.14 -8.47 10.13
N ILE A 36 9.44 -8.51 11.42
CA ILE A 36 8.81 -9.45 12.35
C ILE A 36 7.47 -8.90 12.85
N ALA A 37 6.55 -9.81 13.19
CA ALA A 37 5.21 -9.48 13.67
C ALA A 37 5.18 -8.48 14.84
N PRO A 38 6.05 -8.57 15.88
CA PRO A 38 6.08 -7.57 16.95
C PRO A 38 6.35 -6.14 16.47
N THR A 39 7.29 -5.96 15.54
CA THR A 39 7.63 -4.65 14.96
C THR A 39 6.46 -4.11 14.15
N LEU A 40 5.82 -4.98 13.36
CA LEU A 40 4.66 -4.59 12.57
C LEU A 40 3.49 -4.13 13.46
N ARG A 41 3.18 -4.87 14.53
CA ARG A 41 2.14 -4.47 15.50
C ARG A 41 2.47 -3.16 16.21
N ALA A 42 3.74 -2.92 16.54
CA ALA A 42 4.16 -1.64 17.10
C ALA A 42 3.93 -0.49 16.10
N ALA A 43 4.25 -0.69 14.83
CA ALA A 43 4.01 0.29 13.77
C ALA A 43 2.51 0.56 13.56
N ILE A 44 1.66 -0.48 13.49
CA ILE A 44 0.20 -0.35 13.39
C ILE A 44 -0.35 0.48 14.56
N ARG A 45 0.05 0.15 15.80
CA ARG A 45 -0.34 0.91 16.99
C ARG A 45 0.10 2.37 16.90
N ALA A 46 1.31 2.63 16.42
CA ALA A 46 1.82 3.99 16.24
C ALA A 46 1.02 4.77 15.18
N VAL A 47 0.61 4.12 14.09
CA VAL A 47 -0.25 4.73 13.05
C VAL A 47 -1.59 5.14 13.65
N TYR A 48 -2.25 4.25 14.38
CA TYR A 48 -3.53 4.57 15.04
C TYR A 48 -3.36 5.66 16.11
N LYS A 49 -2.28 5.61 16.90
CA LYS A 49 -1.99 6.66 17.90
C LYS A 49 -1.78 8.03 17.27
N SER A 50 -1.26 8.09 16.04
CA SER A 50 -1.11 9.37 15.33
C SER A 50 -2.41 9.95 14.78
N GLY A 51 -3.52 9.21 14.83
CA GLY A 51 -4.82 9.68 14.33
C GLY A 51 -4.94 9.79 12.80
N VAL A 52 -3.87 9.46 12.06
CA VAL A 52 -3.82 9.52 10.59
C VAL A 52 -4.81 8.55 9.94
N LEU A 53 -5.07 7.40 10.56
CA LEU A 53 -6.03 6.41 10.10
C LEU A 53 -6.96 6.00 11.24
N LYS A 54 -8.25 5.80 10.93
CA LYS A 54 -9.23 5.23 11.85
C LYS A 54 -9.30 3.71 11.66
N ARG A 55 -9.42 2.97 12.77
CA ARG A 55 -9.41 1.50 12.76
C ARG A 55 -10.47 0.90 11.83
N HIS A 56 -11.71 1.42 11.86
CA HIS A 56 -12.81 0.92 11.03
C HIS A 56 -12.64 1.18 9.51
N GLU A 57 -11.79 2.12 9.13
CA GLU A 57 -11.49 2.41 7.72
C GLU A 57 -10.30 1.58 7.21
N ALA A 58 -9.35 1.29 8.11
CA ALA A 58 -8.07 0.70 7.76
C ALA A 58 -7.95 -0.80 8.06
N GLU A 59 -8.88 -1.38 8.82
CA GLU A 59 -8.84 -2.77 9.28
C GLU A 59 -10.22 -3.43 9.16
N ARG A 60 -10.23 -4.69 8.72
CA ARG A 60 -11.43 -5.52 8.61
C ARG A 60 -11.13 -6.94 9.04
N TYR A 61 -12.14 -7.59 9.58
CA TYR A 61 -12.13 -9.04 9.80
C TYR A 61 -12.85 -9.72 8.63
N ILE A 62 -12.16 -10.61 7.93
CA ILE A 62 -12.74 -11.40 6.84
C ILE A 62 -12.80 -12.86 7.22
N ARG A 63 -13.86 -13.55 6.79
CA ARG A 63 -13.97 -15.01 6.88
C ARG A 63 -13.49 -15.65 5.58
N LEU A 64 -12.63 -16.64 5.72
CA LEU A 64 -12.16 -17.50 4.64
C LEU A 64 -13.18 -18.65 4.39
N PRO A 65 -13.13 -19.29 3.21
CA PRO A 65 -14.00 -20.41 2.89
C PRO A 65 -13.87 -21.62 3.81
N ASP A 66 -12.71 -21.77 4.46
CA ASP A 66 -12.40 -22.83 5.43
C ASP A 66 -13.02 -22.58 6.82
N GLY A 67 -13.77 -21.49 6.99
CA GLY A 67 -14.42 -21.11 8.25
C GLY A 67 -13.53 -20.34 9.21
N TYR A 68 -12.22 -20.24 8.95
CA TYR A 68 -11.33 -19.38 9.72
C TYR A 68 -11.54 -17.92 9.33
N GLY A 69 -11.20 -17.00 10.22
CA GLY A 69 -11.19 -15.59 9.89
C GLY A 69 -9.88 -14.93 10.25
N MET A 70 -9.57 -13.85 9.54
CA MET A 70 -8.32 -13.14 9.67
C MET A 70 -8.53 -11.62 9.62
N GLU A 71 -7.68 -10.90 10.34
CA GLU A 71 -7.58 -9.46 10.22
C GLU A 71 -6.81 -9.10 8.95
N VAL A 72 -7.38 -8.18 8.18
CA VAL A 72 -6.78 -7.60 6.99
C VAL A 72 -6.77 -6.09 7.10
N TYR A 73 -5.72 -5.50 6.53
CA TYR A 73 -5.45 -4.08 6.55
C TYR A 73 -5.51 -3.51 5.14
N ALA A 74 -6.11 -2.32 5.02
CA ALA A 74 -6.27 -1.62 3.76
C ALA A 74 -4.93 -1.04 3.27
N LEU A 75 -4.85 -0.74 1.97
CA LEU A 75 -3.68 -0.09 1.35
C LEU A 75 -3.12 1.11 2.15
N PRO A 76 -3.93 2.06 2.67
CA PRO A 76 -3.40 3.18 3.43
C PRO A 76 -2.59 2.76 4.67
N MET A 77 -2.96 1.66 5.32
CA MET A 77 -2.21 1.12 6.45
C MET A 77 -0.85 0.58 5.99
N VAL A 78 -0.82 -0.22 4.92
CA VAL A 78 0.42 -0.77 4.34
C VAL A 78 1.38 0.36 3.97
N VAL A 79 0.87 1.41 3.31
CA VAL A 79 1.64 2.60 2.97
C VAL A 79 2.18 3.29 4.23
N ALA A 80 1.31 3.57 5.21
CA ALA A 80 1.73 4.25 6.43
C ALA A 80 2.83 3.49 7.20
N ILE A 81 2.78 2.16 7.19
CA ILE A 81 3.81 1.30 7.81
C ILE A 81 5.10 1.31 6.99
N ALA A 82 5.01 1.21 5.65
CA ALA A 82 6.18 1.26 4.78
C ALA A 82 6.98 2.57 4.95
N PHE A 83 6.31 3.69 5.24
CA PHE A 83 6.97 4.96 5.55
C PHE A 83 7.48 5.07 7.00
N ARG A 84 7.02 4.21 7.91
CA ARG A 84 7.48 4.19 9.31
C ARG A 84 8.65 3.25 9.56
N ILE A 85 8.75 2.16 8.82
CA ILE A 85 9.75 1.12 9.04
C ILE A 85 10.97 1.33 8.13
N ASN A 86 12.16 1.29 8.72
CA ASN A 86 13.42 1.44 7.98
C ASN A 86 14.07 0.08 7.67
N THR A 87 13.46 -0.70 6.78
CA THR A 87 14.07 -1.91 6.20
C THR A 87 14.38 -1.70 4.71
N PRO A 88 15.33 -2.45 4.13
CA PRO A 88 15.58 -2.41 2.69
C PRO A 88 14.33 -2.76 1.86
N CYS A 89 13.54 -3.73 2.33
CA CYS A 89 12.28 -4.12 1.68
C CYS A 89 11.27 -2.96 1.71
N ALA A 90 11.12 -2.28 2.84
CA ALA A 90 10.27 -1.09 2.92
C ALA A 90 10.78 0.06 2.04
N ALA A 91 12.09 0.21 1.85
CA ALA A 91 12.65 1.18 0.91
C ALA A 91 12.20 0.92 -0.53
N MET A 92 12.34 -0.31 -1.03
CA MET A 92 11.89 -0.68 -2.37
C MET A 92 10.37 -0.45 -2.56
N VAL A 93 9.58 -0.75 -1.52
CA VAL A 93 8.13 -0.48 -1.53
C VAL A 93 7.85 1.03 -1.60
N ARG A 94 8.55 1.86 -0.82
CA ARG A 94 8.42 3.33 -0.89
C ARG A 94 8.77 3.86 -2.27
N ASP A 95 9.88 3.43 -2.84
CA ASP A 95 10.34 3.89 -4.15
C ASP A 95 9.31 3.56 -5.23
N THR A 96 8.81 2.31 -5.24
CA THR A 96 7.77 1.89 -6.19
C THR A 96 6.44 2.65 -5.99
N LEU A 97 6.05 2.93 -4.75
CA LEU A 97 4.86 3.74 -4.46
C LEU A 97 5.03 5.17 -4.98
N LEU A 98 6.19 5.78 -4.76
CA LEU A 98 6.50 7.12 -5.23
C LEU A 98 6.54 7.16 -6.76
N GLU A 99 7.24 6.25 -7.43
CA GLU A 99 7.27 6.15 -8.89
C GLU A 99 5.87 6.06 -9.50
N ARG A 100 4.97 5.26 -8.90
CA ARG A 100 3.58 5.18 -9.38
C ARG A 100 2.81 6.47 -9.19
N LEU A 101 3.02 7.19 -8.09
CA LEU A 101 2.37 8.47 -7.84
C LEU A 101 2.90 9.57 -8.76
N TYR A 102 4.22 9.66 -8.93
CA TYR A 102 4.87 10.63 -9.81
C TYR A 102 4.59 10.35 -11.29
N GLY A 103 4.66 9.09 -11.73
CA GLY A 103 4.32 8.71 -13.11
C GLY A 103 2.86 8.99 -13.45
N ARG A 104 1.94 8.92 -12.47
CA ARG A 104 0.54 9.36 -12.66
C ARG A 104 0.43 10.88 -12.76
N LYS A 105 1.20 11.62 -11.96
CA LYS A 105 1.24 13.09 -11.99
C LYS A 105 1.75 13.61 -13.33
N GLU A 106 2.84 13.07 -13.87
CA GLU A 106 3.35 13.45 -15.19
C GLU A 106 2.34 13.17 -16.31
N ARG A 107 1.68 12.01 -16.28
CA ARG A 107 0.60 11.70 -17.24
C ARG A 107 -0.57 12.66 -17.11
N GLN A 108 -1.03 12.97 -15.90
CA GLN A 108 -2.12 13.95 -15.68
C GLN A 108 -1.73 15.35 -16.17
N VAL A 109 -0.50 15.79 -15.93
CA VAL A 109 0.00 17.08 -16.43
C VAL A 109 0.06 17.09 -17.96
N LEU A 110 0.43 15.98 -18.60
CA LEU A 110 0.40 15.82 -20.06
C LEU A 110 -1.03 15.94 -20.61
N TRP A 111 -2.03 15.31 -19.98
CA TRP A 111 -3.44 15.43 -20.39
C TRP A 111 -3.94 16.88 -20.32
N VAL A 112 -3.64 17.61 -19.23
CA VAL A 112 -4.02 19.03 -19.09
C VAL A 112 -3.37 19.92 -20.16
N SER A 113 -2.20 19.52 -20.66
CA SER A 113 -1.48 20.28 -21.68
C SER A 113 -2.03 20.04 -23.09
N ILE A 114 -2.60 18.86 -23.35
CA ILE A 114 -3.20 18.48 -24.63
C ILE A 114 -4.62 19.06 -24.78
N ASP A 115 -5.36 19.24 -23.68
CA ASP A 115 -6.70 19.84 -23.68
C ASP A 115 -6.70 21.38 -23.76
N ARG A 116 -5.53 22.04 -23.87
CA ARG A 116 -5.51 23.45 -24.27
C ARG A 116 -5.70 23.52 -25.78
N PRO A 117 -6.79 24.10 -26.30
CA PRO A 117 -6.84 24.42 -27.72
C PRO A 117 -5.61 25.27 -28.01
N MET A 118 -4.83 24.86 -29.02
CA MET A 118 -3.75 25.69 -29.54
C MET A 118 -4.41 27.01 -29.94
N CYS A 119 -4.24 28.06 -29.14
CA CYS A 119 -4.64 29.40 -29.54
C CYS A 119 -3.76 29.75 -30.73
N GLU A 120 -4.34 29.68 -31.92
CA GLU A 120 -3.79 30.30 -33.11
C GLU A 120 -3.77 31.81 -32.84
N CYS A 121 -2.56 32.35 -32.61
CA CYS A 121 -2.27 33.78 -32.63
C CYS A 121 -1.61 34.12 -33.97
#